data_AF-A0A223HWJ2-F1
#
_entry.id   AF-A0A223HWJ2-F1
#
_cell.length_a   1.000
_cell.length_b   1.000
_cell.length_c   1.000
_cell.angle_alpha   90.00
_cell.angle_beta   90.00
_cell.angle_gamma   90.00
#
_symmetry.space_group_name_H-M   'P 1'
#
loop_
_entity.id
_entity.type
_entity.pdbx_description
1 polymer ?
#
loop_
_entity_poly.entity_id
_entity_poly.type
_entity_poly.pdbx_seq_one_letter_code
_entity_poly.pdbx_strand_id
1 'polypeptide(L)' 'MSTNELVSKVRELKELQAMAEELQAEINSIQDAIKAEMSARGVDEMVVDVFKIRWKVVKSSRFDTAAFKTTHAELYK' A
#
# COMPACT_ATOMS: atom_id res chain seq x y z
N MET A 1 6.89 19.00 -30.10
CA MET A 1 5.50 19.00 -29.65
C MET A 1 5.00 20.43 -29.61
N SER A 2 3.87 20.70 -30.26
CA SER A 2 3.22 22.02 -30.17
C SER A 2 2.38 22.14 -28.90
N THR A 3 2.01 23.35 -28.50
CA THR A 3 1.13 23.61 -27.35
C THR A 3 -0.22 22.86 -27.49
N ASN A 4 -0.74 22.74 -28.72
CA ASN A 4 -1.98 22.02 -28.98
C ASN A 4 -1.84 20.50 -28.77
N GLU A 5 -0.70 19.93 -29.17
CA GLU A 5 -0.39 18.52 -28.90
C GLU A 5 -0.22 18.25 -27.41
N LEU A 6 0.41 19.18 -26.67
CA LEU A 6 0.51 19.11 -25.21
C LEU A 6 -0.88 19.09 -24.55
N VAL A 7 -1.79 19.98 -24.96
CA VAL A 7 -3.15 20.03 -24.42
C VAL A 7 -3.90 18.74 -24.70
N SER A 8 -3.78 18.17 -25.91
CA SER A 8 -4.38 16.88 -26.25
C SER A 8 -3.83 15.75 -25.37
N LYS A 9 -2.51 15.68 -25.19
CA LYS A 9 -1.87 14.65 -24.37
C LYS A 9 -2.21 14.76 -22.88
N VAL A 10 -2.35 15.97 -22.35
CA VAL A 10 -2.77 16.19 -20.95
C VAL A 10 -4.21 15.73 -20.73
N ARG A 11 -5.12 15.94 -21.69
CA ARG A 11 -6.50 15.45 -21.60
C ARG A 11 -6.56 13.93 -21.60
N GLU A 12 -5.88 13.29 -22.55
CA GLU A 12 -5.76 11.83 -22.64
C GLU A 12 -5.19 11.24 -21.33
N LEU A 13 -4.14 11.87 -20.78
CA LEU A 13 -3.57 11.45 -19.50
C LEU A 13 -4.58 11.57 -18.34
N LYS A 14 -5.38 12.63 -18.31
CA LYS A 14 -6.39 12.83 -17.25
C LYS A 14 -7.53 11.82 -17.32
N GLU A 15 -7.97 11.47 -18.53
CA GLU A 15 -8.96 10.41 -18.74
C GLU A 15 -8.42 9.05 -18.28
N LEU A 16 -7.18 8.71 -18.65
CA LEU A 16 -6.52 7.48 -18.19
C LEU A 16 -6.33 7.45 -16.67
N GLN A 17 -6.02 8.60 -16.05
CA GLN A 17 -5.94 8.70 -14.60
C GLN A 17 -7.29 8.43 -13.93
N ALA A 18 -8.39 8.98 -14.45
CA ALA A 18 -9.72 8.72 -13.91
C ALA A 18 -10.09 7.23 -14.00
N MET A 19 -9.83 6.59 -15.16
CA MET A 19 -10.05 5.15 -15.32
C MET A 19 -9.17 4.32 -14.37
N ALA A 20 -7.92 4.73 -14.14
CA ALA A 20 -7.03 4.05 -13.20
C ALA A 20 -7.49 4.19 -11.74
N GLU A 21 -8.04 5.35 -11.37
CA GLU A 21 -8.59 5.59 -10.03
C GLU A 21 -9.83 4.72 -9.77
N GLU A 22 -10.74 4.61 -10.74
CA GLU A 22 -11.91 3.73 -10.67
C GLU A 22 -11.48 2.26 -10.51
N LEU A 23 -10.57 1.79 -11.37
CA LEU A 23 -10.04 0.43 -11.29
C LEU A 23 -9.32 0.18 -9.95
N GLN A 24 -8.57 1.16 -9.44
CA GLN A 24 -7.91 1.06 -8.15
C GLN A 24 -8.92 0.94 -7.01
N ALA A 25 -10.05 1.66 -7.08
CA ALA A 25 -11.12 1.53 -6.10
C ALA A 25 -11.74 0.13 -6.12
N GLU A 26 -11.97 -0.45 -7.30
CA GLU A 26 -12.45 -1.83 -7.44
C GLU A 26 -11.45 -2.85 -6.87
N ILE A 27 -10.16 -2.69 -7.20
CA ILE A 27 -9.08 -3.53 -6.65
C ILE A 27 -9.08 -3.48 -5.13
N ASN A 28 -9.18 -2.28 -4.55
CA ASN A 28 -9.19 -2.10 -3.10
C ASN A 28 -10.42 -2.75 -2.46
N SER A 29 -11.60 -2.64 -3.09
CA SER A 29 -12.83 -3.28 -2.61
C SER A 29 -12.69 -4.81 -2.56
N ILE A 30 -12.11 -5.42 -3.60
CA ILE A 30 -11.84 -6.87 -3.63
C ILE A 30 -10.82 -7.25 -2.55
N GLN A 31 -9.75 -6.48 -2.40
CA GLN A 31 -8.75 -6.71 -1.35
C GLN A 31 -9.36 -6.64 0.06
N ASP A 32 -10.24 -5.68 0.30
CA ASP A 32 -10.93 -5.53 1.59
C ASP A 32 -11.87 -6.72 1.86
N ALA A 33 -12.57 -7.23 0.85
CA ALA A 33 -13.38 -8.44 0.98
C ALA A 33 -12.52 -9.67 1.33
N ILE A 34 -11.39 -9.86 0.65
CA ILE A 34 -10.44 -10.96 0.94
C ILE A 34 -9.87 -10.82 2.36
N LYS A 35 -9.51 -9.59 2.76
CA LYS A 35 -8.99 -9.32 4.10
C LYS A 35 -10.03 -9.55 5.19
N ALA A 36 -11.29 -9.19 4.95
CA ALA A 36 -12.39 -9.48 5.86
C ALA A 36 -12.56 -10.99 6.06
N GLU A 37 -12.49 -11.77 4.98
CA GLU A 37 -12.55 -13.24 5.04
C GLU A 37 -11.37 -13.83 5.82
N MET A 38 -10.13 -13.38 5.55
CA MET A 38 -8.96 -13.83 6.32
C MET A 38 -9.05 -13.44 7.80
N SER A 39 -9.59 -12.26 8.11
CA SER A 39 -9.81 -11.79 9.48
C SER A 39 -10.87 -12.63 10.20
N ALA A 40 -11.98 -12.97 9.53
CA ALA A 40 -13.02 -13.84 10.06
C ALA A 40 -12.49 -15.26 10.37
N ARG A 41 -11.55 -15.74 9.55
CA ARG A 41 -10.85 -17.01 9.79
C ARG A 41 -9.71 -16.92 10.81
N GLY A 42 -9.28 -15.71 11.17
CA GLY A 42 -8.16 -15.48 12.08
C GLY A 42 -6.82 -15.96 11.53
N VAL A 43 -6.62 -15.94 10.20
CA VAL A 43 -5.40 -16.41 9.54
C VAL A 43 -4.63 -15.26 8.91
N ASP A 44 -3.32 -15.23 9.11
CA ASP A 44 -2.41 -14.27 8.45
C ASP A 44 -1.96 -14.76 7.06
N GLU A 45 -2.14 -16.06 6.77
CA GLU A 45 -1.77 -16.71 5.53
C GLU A 45 -2.87 -17.69 5.10
N MET A 46 -3.26 -17.63 3.82
CA MET A 46 -4.24 -18.52 3.22
C MET A 46 -3.78 -18.90 1.82
N VAL A 47 -3.85 -20.19 1.48
CA VAL A 47 -3.65 -20.66 0.11
C VAL A 47 -5.03 -20.92 -0.48
N VAL A 48 -5.33 -20.26 -1.60
CA VAL A 48 -6.57 -20.48 -2.37
C VAL A 48 -6.16 -20.87 -3.77
N ASP A 49 -6.45 -22.11 -4.13
CA ASP A 49 -6.03 -22.71 -5.41
C ASP A 49 -4.51 -22.60 -5.61
N VAL A 50 -4.05 -21.89 -6.65
CA VAL A 50 -2.62 -21.67 -6.94
C VAL A 50 -2.04 -20.42 -6.27
N PHE A 51 -2.85 -19.64 -5.55
CA PHE A 51 -2.45 -18.36 -4.98
C PHE A 51 -2.19 -18.44 -3.48
N LYS A 52 -1.04 -17.91 -3.05
CA LYS A 52 -0.74 -17.68 -1.64
C LYS A 52 -1.05 -16.24 -1.27
N ILE A 53 -2.03 -16.06 -0.40
CA ILE A 53 -2.45 -14.77 0.14
C ILE A 53 -1.83 -14.63 1.53
N ARG A 54 -1.17 -13.50 1.79
CA ARG A 54 -0.62 -13.16 3.10
C ARG A 54 -0.98 -11.73 3.44
N TRP A 55 -1.59 -11.51 4.59
CA TRP A 55 -1.81 -10.17 5.12
C TRP A 55 -1.23 -10.08 6.51
N LYS A 56 -0.34 -9.11 6.73
CA LYS A 56 0.24 -8.82 8.04
C LYS A 56 0.02 -7.36 8.38
N VAL A 57 -0.44 -7.10 9.59
CA VAL A 57 -0.46 -5.75 10.13
C VAL A 57 0.98 -5.29 10.25
N VAL A 58 1.38 -4.28 9.47
CA VAL A 58 2.70 -3.68 9.58
C VAL A 58 2.76 -2.92 10.90
N LYS A 59 3.29 -3.57 11.94
CA LYS A 59 3.70 -2.90 13.17
C LYS A 59 5.05 -2.25 12.93
N SER A 60 5.04 -0.97 12.58
CA SER A 60 6.26 -0.18 12.54
C SER A 60 6.69 0.14 13.97
N SER A 61 7.67 -0.59 14.50
CA SER A 61 8.38 -0.21 15.73
C SER A 61 9.68 0.51 15.35
N ARG A 62 9.54 1.63 14.64
CA ARG A 62 10.72 2.40 14.20
C ARG A 62 11.36 3.03 15.44
N PHE A 63 12.36 2.34 15.98
CA PHE A 63 13.11 2.77 17.14
C PHE A 63 14.13 3.82 16.71
N ASP A 64 13.99 5.04 17.21
CA ASP A 64 14.95 6.11 16.97
C ASP A 64 16.21 5.87 17.81
N THR A 65 17.13 5.10 17.25
CA THR A 65 18.41 4.80 17.88
C THR A 65 19.27 6.05 18.12
N ALA A 66 19.06 7.13 17.34
CA ALA A 66 19.85 8.34 17.47
C ALA A 66 19.38 9.19 18.66
N ALA A 67 18.07 9.37 18.79
CA ALA A 67 17.47 9.97 19.97
C ALA A 67 17.79 9.14 21.23
N PHE A 68 17.67 7.81 21.14
CA PHE A 68 17.96 6.93 22.27
C PHE A 68 19.43 7.00 22.72
N LYS A 69 20.39 6.99 21.80
CA LYS A 69 21.82 7.16 22.11
C LYS A 69 22.13 8.50 22.74
N THR A 70 21.47 9.56 22.28
CA THR A 70 21.63 10.90 22.86
C THR A 70 21.11 10.95 24.30
N THR A 71 19.92 10.40 24.56
CA THR A 71 19.29 10.42 25.88
C THR A 71 19.92 9.44 26.87
N HIS A 72 20.43 8.30 26.40
CA HIS A 72 20.97 7.22 27.23
C HIS A 72 22.44 6.95 26.93
N ALA A 73 23.24 8.00 26.76
CA ALA A 73 24.67 7.89 26.46
C ALA A 73 25.44 7.07 27.50
N GLU A 74 24.96 7.05 28.75
CA GLU A 74 25.56 6.28 29.85
C GLU A 74 25.48 4.76 29.67
N LEU A 75 24.50 4.26 28.92
CA LEU A 75 24.34 2.82 28.64
C LEU A 75 25.27 2.32 27.53
N TYR A 76 26.02 3.21 26.87
CA TYR A 76 26.98 2.90 25.80
C TYR A 76 28.45 3.01 26.25
N LYS A 77 28.69 3.07 27.57
CA LYS A 77 30.04 3.02 28.15
C LYS A 77 30.59 1.60 28.21
#